data_AF-A0A972KPX2-F1
#
_entry.id   AF-A0A972KPX2-F1
#
_cell.length_a   1.000
_cell.length_b   1.000
_cell.length_c   1.000
_cell.angle_alpha   90.00
_cell.angle_beta   90.00
_cell.angle_gamma   90.00
#
_symmetry.space_group_name_H-M   'P 1'
#
loop_
_entity.id
_entity.type
_entity.pdbx_description
1 polymer ?
#
loop_
_entity_poly.entity_id
_entity_poly.type
_entity_poly.pdbx_seq_one_letter_code
_entity_poly.pdbx_strand_id
1 'polypeptide(L)'
;MTKHNLSIHTSIIALGLILLGFVPLSADGVIWTEAPQFELLVNGKTDLTARIYQPQQYKPLMLIVSREFKSPILLDLKARTYGEVKMAPVSSSEDISITLPDIIKAANPKPYTVTKGVTAFTLAGKSVKIKYKESLVGEVSLGILLAHSPVYKLLRDKYKPNPNDIKKLKQLKKKTDVVCLFATWCPTCKLTVPRFLKIMQLVNKGTYNIRYIGIAMGGSEPAHFLEKYGHDYPAFIFFRNGKEIGRITGNPVRSLEREMYEILKK
;
A
#
# COMPACT_ATOMS: atom_id res chain seq x y z
N MET A 1 21.58 49.55 65.67
CA MET A 1 21.78 48.18 65.16
C MET A 1 20.44 47.65 64.67
N THR A 2 20.17 47.77 63.38
CA THR A 2 19.11 47.01 62.67
C THR A 2 19.33 47.23 61.18
N LYS A 3 19.87 46.22 60.49
CA LYS A 3 20.10 46.21 59.04
C LYS A 3 18.78 45.88 58.35
N HIS A 4 18.28 46.78 57.50
CA HIS A 4 17.30 46.45 56.48
C HIS A 4 18.04 45.97 55.23
N ASN A 5 18.00 44.65 54.97
CA ASN A 5 18.44 44.07 53.70
C ASN A 5 17.31 44.23 52.67
N LEU A 6 17.51 45.13 51.70
CA LEU A 6 16.72 45.18 50.47
C LEU A 6 17.23 44.08 49.54
N SER A 7 16.42 43.05 49.30
CA SER A 7 16.69 42.03 48.28
C SER A 7 16.28 42.59 46.92
N ILE A 8 17.25 42.84 46.04
CA ILE A 8 17.03 43.20 44.65
C ILE A 8 16.91 41.88 43.87
N HIS A 9 15.67 41.49 43.54
CA HIS A 9 15.42 40.41 42.60
C HIS A 9 15.88 40.83 41.20
N THR A 10 17.03 40.33 40.77
CA THR A 10 17.46 40.37 39.38
C THR A 10 16.68 39.30 38.62
N SER A 11 15.61 39.70 37.97
CA SER A 11 14.89 38.86 37.00
C SER A 11 15.80 38.65 35.78
N ILE A 12 16.48 37.50 35.73
CA ILE A 12 17.13 37.02 34.51
C ILE A 12 16.00 36.58 33.58
N ILE A 13 15.67 37.44 32.61
CA ILE A 13 14.83 37.07 31.47
C ILE A 13 15.65 36.08 30.65
N ALA A 14 15.41 34.78 30.85
CA ALA A 14 15.90 33.74 29.98
C ALA A 14 15.22 33.92 28.62
N LEU A 15 15.93 34.58 27.69
CA LEU A 15 15.55 34.68 26.29
C LEU A 15 15.58 33.26 25.73
N GLY A 16 14.43 32.60 25.74
CA GLY A 16 14.27 31.28 25.15
C GLY A 16 14.64 31.36 23.68
N LEU A 17 15.79 30.80 23.33
CA LEU A 17 16.14 30.49 21.96
C LEU A 17 15.09 29.48 21.49
N ILE A 18 14.03 29.96 20.86
CA ILE A 18 13.15 29.13 20.06
C ILE A 18 14.05 28.65 18.92
N LEU A 19 14.65 27.47 19.08
CA LEU A 19 15.05 26.66 17.94
C LEU A 19 13.74 26.43 17.18
N LEU A 20 13.47 27.31 16.21
CA LEU A 20 12.72 26.96 15.03
C LEU A 20 13.41 25.72 14.49
N GLY A 21 12.85 24.56 14.83
CA GLY A 21 13.28 23.30 14.27
C GLY A 21 13.35 23.53 12.78
N PHE A 22 14.55 23.44 12.23
CA PHE A 22 14.77 23.40 10.81
C PHE A 22 13.90 22.25 10.29
N VAL A 23 12.71 22.57 9.77
CA VAL A 23 12.00 21.65 8.90
C VAL A 23 12.87 21.65 7.65
N PRO A 24 13.56 20.55 7.31
CA PRO A 24 14.33 20.53 6.09
C PRO A 24 13.36 20.79 4.94
N LEU A 25 13.55 21.93 4.29
CA LEU A 25 12.87 22.35 3.10
C LEU A 25 13.28 21.36 1.99
N SER A 26 12.31 20.56 1.51
CA SER A 26 12.37 19.70 0.32
C SER A 26 13.51 18.66 0.27
N ALA A 27 13.17 17.38 0.43
CA ALA A 27 14.02 16.33 -0.11
C ALA A 27 13.89 16.35 -1.65
N ASP A 28 14.96 16.70 -2.36
CA ASP A 28 15.08 16.76 -3.83
C ASP A 28 14.94 15.39 -4.53
N GLY A 29 13.80 14.71 -4.33
CA GLY A 29 13.54 13.39 -4.89
C GLY A 29 12.12 13.25 -5.44
N VAL A 30 12.01 12.43 -6.49
CA VAL A 30 10.73 12.02 -7.07
C VAL A 30 10.13 10.92 -6.21
N ILE A 31 8.84 11.05 -5.91
CA ILE A 31 8.04 9.97 -5.33
C ILE A 31 7.69 8.98 -6.43
N TRP A 32 8.04 7.72 -6.21
CA TRP A 32 7.62 6.60 -7.03
C TRP A 32 6.63 5.76 -6.25
N THR A 33 5.49 5.47 -6.84
CA THR A 33 4.45 4.65 -6.23
C THR A 33 4.45 3.27 -6.87
N GLU A 34 4.23 2.24 -6.05
CA GLU A 34 4.08 0.89 -6.52
C GLU A 34 2.94 0.82 -7.53
N ALA A 35 3.09 -0.04 -8.52
CA ALA A 35 2.14 -0.29 -9.59
C ALA A 35 1.69 -1.75 -9.50
N PRO A 36 0.79 -2.10 -8.55
CA PRO A 36 0.36 -3.48 -8.34
C PRO A 36 -0.36 -4.10 -9.53
N GLN A 37 -0.76 -3.34 -10.54
CA GLN A 37 -1.34 -3.86 -11.78
C GLN A 37 -0.35 -4.69 -12.59
N PHE A 38 0.96 -4.54 -12.38
CA PHE A 38 1.96 -5.35 -13.06
C PHE A 38 2.36 -6.56 -12.22
N GLU A 39 2.70 -7.65 -12.91
CA GLU A 39 3.40 -8.78 -12.32
C GLU A 39 4.73 -9.03 -13.03
N LEU A 40 5.72 -9.46 -12.25
CA LEU A 40 7.02 -9.89 -12.74
C LEU A 40 7.05 -11.42 -12.81
N LEU A 41 7.43 -11.96 -13.97
CA LEU A 41 7.74 -13.36 -14.13
C LEU A 41 9.23 -13.54 -14.36
N VAL A 42 9.83 -14.45 -13.59
CA VAL A 42 11.23 -14.85 -13.71
C VAL A 42 11.25 -16.33 -14.05
N ASN A 43 11.83 -16.69 -15.19
CA ASN A 43 11.84 -18.06 -15.72
C ASN A 43 10.44 -18.70 -15.76
N GLY A 44 9.43 -17.91 -16.15
CA GLY A 44 8.04 -18.36 -16.29
C GLY A 44 7.25 -18.43 -14.98
N LYS A 45 7.85 -18.12 -13.82
CA LYS A 45 7.18 -18.13 -12.51
C LYS A 45 6.95 -16.71 -12.01
N THR A 46 5.78 -16.42 -11.48
CA THR A 46 5.48 -15.12 -10.83
C THR A 46 6.36 -14.94 -9.59
N ASP A 47 7.08 -13.83 -9.53
CA ASP A 47 7.88 -13.45 -8.36
C ASP A 47 7.01 -12.64 -7.39
N LEU A 48 6.60 -13.26 -6.28
CA LEU A 48 5.78 -12.63 -5.24
C LEU A 48 6.53 -11.58 -4.41
N THR A 49 7.85 -11.54 -4.53
CA THR A 49 8.72 -10.57 -3.86
C THR A 49 8.91 -9.31 -4.69
N ALA A 50 8.55 -9.36 -5.97
CA ALA A 50 8.70 -8.25 -6.88
C ALA A 50 7.79 -7.07 -6.50
N ARG A 51 8.37 -5.88 -6.58
CA ARG A 51 7.69 -4.60 -6.48
C ARG A 51 8.08 -3.78 -7.71
N ILE A 52 7.05 -3.29 -8.39
CA ILE A 52 7.20 -2.49 -9.60
C ILE A 52 6.73 -1.09 -9.26
N TYR A 53 7.54 -0.07 -9.53
CA TYR A 53 7.25 1.31 -9.18
C TYR A 53 7.22 2.19 -10.42
N GLN A 54 6.37 3.20 -10.39
CA GLN A 54 6.28 4.26 -11.40
C GLN A 54 6.35 5.64 -10.73
N PRO A 55 7.01 6.63 -11.35
CA PRO A 55 7.14 7.97 -10.78
C PRO A 55 5.80 8.72 -10.87
N GLN A 56 5.41 9.43 -9.81
CA GLN A 56 4.16 10.21 -9.77
C GLN A 56 4.15 11.38 -10.77
N GLN A 57 5.32 11.82 -11.25
CA GLN A 57 5.48 12.89 -12.26
C GLN A 57 5.28 12.39 -13.71
N TYR A 58 4.72 11.19 -13.91
CA TYR A 58 4.47 10.61 -15.24
C TYR A 58 5.71 10.50 -16.14
N LYS A 59 6.92 10.40 -15.57
CA LYS A 59 8.10 10.04 -16.35
C LYS A 59 7.89 8.61 -16.89
N PRO A 60 8.24 8.32 -18.16
CA PRO A 60 8.03 7.01 -18.80
C PRO A 60 9.06 6.00 -18.30
N LEU A 61 9.16 5.83 -16.99
CA LEU A 61 10.10 4.96 -16.33
C LEU A 61 9.37 3.96 -15.43
N MET A 62 9.99 2.81 -15.25
CA MET A 62 9.52 1.80 -14.32
C MET A 62 10.71 1.20 -13.59
N LEU A 63 10.61 1.09 -12.26
CA LEU A 63 11.65 0.48 -11.44
C LEU A 63 11.14 -0.85 -10.90
N ILE A 64 11.95 -1.89 -11.05
CA ILE A 64 11.65 -3.24 -10.56
C ILE A 64 12.62 -3.56 -9.44
N VAL A 65 12.07 -3.88 -8.28
CA VAL A 65 12.80 -4.39 -7.13
C VAL A 65 12.34 -5.82 -6.89
N SER A 66 13.25 -6.77 -6.92
CA SER A 66 12.94 -8.20 -6.80
C SER A 66 14.09 -8.90 -6.09
N ARG A 67 13.78 -9.90 -5.26
CA ARG A 67 14.82 -10.71 -4.60
C ARG A 67 15.52 -11.68 -5.55
N GLU A 68 15.02 -11.85 -6.76
CA GLU A 68 15.65 -12.65 -7.81
C GLU A 68 16.89 -11.97 -8.41
N PHE A 69 17.10 -10.68 -8.15
CA PHE A 69 18.20 -9.88 -8.70
C PHE A 69 18.94 -9.14 -7.60
N LYS A 70 20.26 -8.95 -7.79
CA LYS A 70 21.11 -8.26 -6.81
C LYS A 70 20.89 -6.75 -6.79
N SER A 71 20.40 -6.18 -7.88
CA SER A 71 20.19 -4.75 -8.05
C SER A 71 18.81 -4.47 -8.66
N PRO A 72 18.20 -3.32 -8.34
CA PRO A 72 16.98 -2.88 -9.01
C PRO A 72 17.19 -2.72 -10.51
N ILE A 73 16.13 -2.97 -11.28
CA ILE A 73 16.13 -2.88 -12.74
C ILE A 73 15.30 -1.65 -13.12
N LEU A 74 15.90 -0.72 -13.86
CA LEU A 74 15.18 0.41 -14.44
C LEU A 74 14.82 0.09 -15.88
N LEU A 75 13.56 0.29 -16.22
CA LEU A 75 13.05 0.31 -17.58
C LEU A 75 12.77 1.75 -17.99
N ASP A 76 13.29 2.12 -19.15
CA ASP A 76 12.89 3.31 -19.89
C ASP A 76 11.86 2.90 -20.95
N LEU A 77 10.60 3.30 -20.72
CA LEU A 77 9.46 2.93 -21.55
C LEU A 77 9.46 3.68 -22.89
N LYS A 78 10.11 4.86 -22.95
CA LYS A 78 10.23 5.67 -24.16
C LYS A 78 11.37 5.16 -25.03
N ALA A 79 12.55 4.95 -24.45
CA ALA A 79 13.72 4.43 -25.15
C ALA A 79 13.63 2.91 -25.43
N ARG A 80 12.71 2.21 -24.76
CA ARG A 80 12.55 0.75 -24.80
C ARG A 80 13.83 0.01 -24.38
N THR A 81 14.46 0.52 -23.34
CA THR A 81 15.68 -0.06 -22.77
C THR A 81 15.50 -0.43 -21.31
N TYR A 82 16.28 -1.39 -20.84
CA TYR A 82 16.39 -1.75 -19.43
C TYR A 82 17.85 -1.79 -18.99
N GLY A 83 18.10 -1.70 -17.69
CA GLY A 83 19.38 -2.06 -17.10
C GLY A 83 19.36 -1.93 -15.58
N GLU A 84 20.43 -2.41 -14.95
CA GLU A 84 20.54 -2.39 -13.48
C GLU A 84 20.89 -1.00 -12.98
N VAL A 85 20.38 -0.62 -11.82
CA VAL A 85 20.72 0.64 -11.15
C VAL A 85 21.53 0.37 -9.91
N LYS A 86 22.65 1.09 -9.79
CA LYS A 86 23.45 1.13 -8.55
C LYS A 86 22.73 2.01 -7.53
N MET A 87 21.88 1.41 -6.71
CA MET A 87 21.25 2.09 -5.58
C MET A 87 21.27 1.18 -4.35
N ALA A 88 21.32 1.80 -3.16
CA ALA A 88 21.09 1.08 -1.92
C ALA A 88 19.70 0.41 -1.97
N PRO A 89 19.53 -0.78 -1.37
CA PRO A 89 18.25 -1.47 -1.37
C PRO A 89 17.18 -0.56 -0.78
N VAL A 90 16.13 -0.30 -1.55
CA VAL A 90 14.99 0.49 -1.11
C VAL A 90 14.26 -0.29 -0.03
N SER A 91 14.49 0.12 1.22
CA SER A 91 14.24 -0.71 2.40
C SER A 91 12.86 -0.43 2.99
N SER A 92 11.81 -1.06 2.46
CA SER A 92 10.62 -1.38 3.26
C SER A 92 9.58 -2.14 2.45
N SER A 93 9.01 -3.18 3.05
CA SER A 93 7.91 -3.95 2.48
C SER A 93 6.54 -3.29 2.69
N GLU A 94 6.48 -2.23 3.51
CA GLU A 94 5.22 -1.59 3.91
C GLU A 94 4.97 -0.29 3.14
N ASP A 95 5.99 0.30 2.52
CA ASP A 95 5.81 1.57 1.82
C ASP A 95 5.33 1.33 0.40
N ILE A 96 4.12 1.79 0.09
CA ILE A 96 3.60 1.85 -1.29
C ILE A 96 4.35 2.86 -2.15
N SER A 97 5.16 3.72 -1.54
CA SER A 97 5.93 4.72 -2.25
C SER A 97 7.38 4.74 -1.79
N ILE A 98 8.27 5.12 -2.68
CA ILE A 98 9.70 5.25 -2.42
C ILE A 98 10.16 6.59 -2.99
N THR A 99 11.07 7.26 -2.31
CA THR A 99 11.66 8.51 -2.80
C THR A 99 13.02 8.19 -3.42
N LEU A 100 13.20 8.58 -4.67
CA LEU A 100 14.45 8.38 -5.40
C LEU A 100 14.92 9.72 -5.99
N PRO A 101 16.22 9.87 -6.28
CA PRO A 101 16.72 11.07 -6.96
C PRO A 101 15.98 11.36 -8.26
N ASP A 102 15.87 12.63 -8.62
CA ASP A 102 15.17 13.08 -9.84
C ASP A 102 15.67 12.45 -11.14
N ILE A 103 16.96 12.14 -11.16
CA ILE A 103 17.66 11.51 -12.28
C ILE A 103 18.13 10.14 -11.82
N ILE A 104 17.58 9.11 -12.46
CA ILE A 104 18.01 7.72 -12.29
C ILE A 104 18.42 7.20 -13.66
N LYS A 105 19.58 6.56 -13.73
CA LYS A 105 20.10 5.97 -14.98
C LYS A 105 20.45 4.51 -14.76
N ALA A 106 20.08 3.69 -15.73
CA ALA A 106 20.52 2.30 -15.81
C ALA A 106 21.99 2.25 -16.24
N ALA A 107 22.75 1.31 -15.67
CA ALA A 107 24.07 0.95 -16.16
C ALA A 107 23.94 0.10 -17.44
N ASN A 108 24.67 0.47 -18.50
CA ASN A 108 24.73 -0.27 -19.77
C ASN A 108 23.34 -0.66 -20.31
N PRO A 109 22.46 0.31 -20.63
CA PRO A 109 21.09 0.03 -21.04
C PRO A 109 21.05 -0.87 -22.29
N LYS A 110 20.19 -1.88 -22.26
CA LYS A 110 19.98 -2.85 -23.33
C LYS A 110 18.54 -2.79 -23.83
N PRO A 111 18.27 -3.08 -25.11
CA PRO A 111 16.90 -3.09 -25.63
C PRO A 111 16.09 -4.24 -25.01
N TYR A 112 14.79 -4.01 -24.80
CA TYR A 112 13.82 -5.07 -24.51
C TYR A 112 12.76 -5.14 -25.60
N THR A 113 11.98 -6.24 -25.61
CA THR A 113 10.89 -6.44 -26.57
C THR A 113 9.52 -6.26 -25.92
N VAL A 114 8.54 -5.80 -26.69
CA VAL A 114 7.13 -5.76 -26.27
C VAL A 114 6.30 -6.51 -27.29
N THR A 115 5.62 -7.57 -26.87
CA THR A 115 4.71 -8.34 -27.74
C THR A 115 3.38 -8.51 -27.01
N LYS A 116 2.28 -8.04 -27.62
CA LYS A 116 0.92 -8.12 -27.04
C LYS A 116 0.85 -7.65 -25.58
N GLY A 117 1.46 -6.50 -25.29
CA GLY A 117 1.48 -5.91 -23.94
C GLY A 117 2.41 -6.59 -22.93
N VAL A 118 3.21 -7.58 -23.35
CA VAL A 118 4.22 -8.23 -22.52
C VAL A 118 5.59 -7.67 -22.82
N THR A 119 6.22 -7.03 -21.83
CA THR A 119 7.62 -6.61 -21.88
C THR A 119 8.51 -7.80 -21.54
N ALA A 120 9.52 -8.09 -22.36
CA ALA A 120 10.42 -9.23 -22.18
C ALA A 120 11.89 -8.90 -22.46
N PHE A 121 12.78 -9.39 -21.58
CA PHE A 121 14.23 -9.28 -21.69
C PHE A 121 14.94 -10.40 -20.94
N THR A 122 16.27 -10.48 -21.07
CA THR A 122 17.11 -11.43 -20.32
C THR A 122 18.06 -10.66 -19.41
N LEU A 123 18.13 -11.04 -18.13
CA LEU A 123 19.07 -10.45 -17.18
C LEU A 123 19.70 -11.55 -16.33
N ALA A 124 21.03 -11.53 -16.22
CA ALA A 124 21.79 -12.53 -15.46
C ALA A 124 21.41 -14.00 -15.80
N GLY A 125 21.18 -14.29 -17.10
CA GLY A 125 20.78 -15.62 -17.58
C GLY A 125 19.32 -16.00 -17.29
N LYS A 126 18.53 -15.12 -16.66
CA LYS A 126 17.10 -15.36 -16.37
C LYS A 126 16.22 -14.69 -17.42
N SER A 127 15.18 -15.40 -17.87
CA SER A 127 14.11 -14.81 -18.68
C SER A 127 13.23 -13.95 -17.78
N VAL A 128 13.07 -12.67 -18.11
CA VAL A 128 12.25 -11.72 -17.37
C VAL A 128 11.09 -11.27 -18.24
N LYS A 129 9.86 -11.35 -17.70
CA LYS A 129 8.66 -10.83 -18.34
C LYS A 129 7.88 -9.96 -17.37
N ILE A 130 7.29 -8.89 -17.89
CA ILE A 130 6.38 -8.01 -17.16
C ILE A 130 5.10 -7.94 -17.96
N LYS A 131 3.96 -8.14 -17.30
CA LYS A 131 2.65 -8.03 -17.92
C LYS A 131 1.65 -7.42 -16.94
N TYR A 132 0.54 -6.91 -17.48
CA TYR A 132 -0.61 -6.53 -16.67
C TYR A 132 -1.28 -7.77 -16.10
N LYS A 133 -1.75 -7.65 -14.86
CA LYS A 133 -2.72 -8.57 -14.28
C LYS A 133 -4.11 -8.14 -14.70
N GLU A 134 -4.99 -9.12 -14.83
CA GLU A 134 -6.41 -8.87 -15.00
C GLU A 134 -6.99 -8.22 -13.73
N SER A 135 -8.04 -7.42 -13.91
CA SER A 135 -8.76 -6.86 -12.78
C SER A 135 -9.81 -7.86 -12.31
N LEU A 136 -9.93 -8.04 -11.00
CA LEU A 136 -11.12 -8.67 -10.43
C LEU A 136 -12.22 -7.61 -10.41
N VAL A 137 -13.39 -7.93 -10.98
CA VAL A 137 -14.50 -7.00 -11.15
C VAL A 137 -15.78 -7.62 -10.61
N GLY A 138 -16.55 -6.83 -9.84
CA GLY A 138 -17.79 -7.28 -9.23
C GLY A 138 -17.56 -8.13 -7.98
N GLU A 139 -18.59 -8.89 -7.58
CA GLU A 139 -18.52 -9.71 -6.38
C GLU A 139 -17.64 -10.94 -6.61
N VAL A 140 -16.62 -11.12 -5.75
CA VAL A 140 -15.69 -12.24 -5.82
C VAL A 140 -15.57 -12.97 -4.49
N SER A 141 -15.35 -14.28 -4.55
CA SER A 141 -15.09 -15.06 -3.34
C SER A 141 -13.68 -14.77 -2.80
N LEU A 142 -13.49 -14.96 -1.49
CA LEU A 142 -12.17 -14.85 -0.88
C LEU A 142 -11.15 -15.82 -1.51
N GLY A 143 -11.59 -17.02 -1.91
CA GLY A 143 -10.75 -18.01 -2.59
C GLY A 143 -10.22 -17.49 -3.93
N ILE A 144 -11.10 -16.91 -4.75
CA ILE A 144 -10.73 -16.29 -6.04
C ILE A 144 -9.77 -15.12 -5.82
N LEU A 145 -10.06 -14.24 -4.84
CA LEU A 145 -9.20 -13.11 -4.50
C LEU A 145 -7.77 -13.57 -4.15
N LEU A 146 -7.64 -14.60 -3.31
CA LEU A 146 -6.33 -15.10 -2.87
C LEU A 146 -5.60 -15.90 -3.96
N ALA A 147 -6.32 -16.60 -4.84
CA ALA A 147 -5.73 -17.31 -5.97
C ALA A 147 -5.20 -16.33 -7.03
N HIS A 148 -5.97 -15.28 -7.33
CA HIS A 148 -5.58 -14.22 -8.27
C HIS A 148 -4.44 -13.34 -7.72
N SER A 149 -4.50 -13.01 -6.43
CA SER A 149 -3.56 -12.08 -5.77
C SER A 149 -2.82 -12.79 -4.63
N PRO A 150 -1.92 -13.76 -4.91
CA PRO A 150 -1.21 -14.53 -3.89
C PRO A 150 -0.35 -13.66 -2.96
N VAL A 151 0.08 -12.48 -3.41
CA VAL A 151 0.75 -11.49 -2.55
C VAL A 151 -0.12 -11.04 -1.37
N TYR A 152 -1.46 -11.06 -1.49
CA TYR A 152 -2.35 -10.73 -0.38
C TYR A 152 -2.26 -11.78 0.74
N LYS A 153 -2.08 -13.06 0.39
CA LYS A 153 -1.85 -14.12 1.37
C LYS A 153 -0.55 -13.87 2.13
N LEU A 154 0.53 -13.58 1.41
CA LEU A 154 1.84 -13.29 1.99
C LEU A 154 1.78 -12.10 2.97
N LEU A 155 1.18 -10.99 2.54
CA LEU A 155 1.07 -9.78 3.35
C LEU A 155 0.14 -9.96 4.56
N ARG A 156 -0.95 -10.71 4.40
CA ARG A 156 -1.87 -11.07 5.49
C ARG A 156 -1.14 -11.88 6.56
N ASP A 157 -0.38 -12.88 6.14
CA ASP A 157 0.32 -13.79 7.07
C ASP A 157 1.46 -13.08 7.80
N LYS A 158 2.09 -12.08 7.16
CA LYS A 158 3.10 -11.20 7.77
C LYS A 158 2.51 -10.20 8.76
N TYR A 159 1.27 -9.74 8.56
CA TYR A 159 0.69 -8.68 9.36
C TYR A 159 0.40 -9.12 10.81
N LYS A 160 0.80 -8.26 11.75
CA LYS A 160 0.63 -8.45 13.20
C LYS A 160 -0.22 -7.29 13.76
N PRO A 161 -1.55 -7.45 13.87
CA PRO A 161 -2.42 -6.41 14.43
C PRO A 161 -2.20 -6.24 15.93
N ASN A 162 -2.60 -5.08 16.47
CA ASN A 162 -2.51 -4.79 17.89
C ASN A 162 -3.34 -5.82 18.71
N PRO A 163 -2.71 -6.57 19.63
CA PRO A 163 -3.40 -7.64 20.36
C PRO A 163 -4.53 -7.12 21.26
N ASN A 164 -4.43 -5.91 21.80
CA ASN A 164 -5.46 -5.32 22.65
C ASN A 164 -6.72 -4.98 21.85
N ASP A 165 -6.57 -4.41 20.65
CA ASP A 165 -7.72 -4.12 19.79
C ASP A 165 -8.34 -5.39 19.23
N ILE A 166 -7.53 -6.42 18.92
CA ILE A 166 -8.06 -7.75 18.58
C ILE A 166 -8.87 -8.35 19.74
N LYS A 167 -8.41 -8.22 21.00
CA LYS A 167 -9.15 -8.68 22.18
C LYS A 167 -10.52 -7.98 22.28
N LYS A 168 -10.55 -6.66 22.10
CA LYS A 168 -11.80 -5.88 22.11
C LYS A 168 -12.73 -6.29 20.97
N LEU A 169 -12.23 -6.43 19.74
CA LEU A 169 -13.02 -6.87 18.59
C LEU A 169 -13.65 -8.26 18.79
N LYS A 170 -12.94 -9.19 19.44
CA LYS A 170 -13.47 -10.54 19.77
C LYS A 170 -14.65 -10.51 20.75
N GLN A 171 -14.79 -9.46 21.56
CA GLN A 171 -15.90 -9.29 22.50
C GLN A 171 -17.18 -8.82 21.81
N LEU A 172 -17.10 -8.24 20.62
CA LEU A 172 -18.26 -7.77 19.86
C LEU A 172 -19.03 -8.96 19.25
N LYS A 173 -20.32 -9.06 19.56
CA LYS A 173 -21.19 -10.19 19.13
C LYS A 173 -22.30 -9.81 18.16
N LYS A 174 -22.52 -8.51 17.92
CA LYS A 174 -23.56 -8.03 17.01
C LYS A 174 -23.24 -8.48 15.58
N LYS A 175 -24.15 -9.24 14.97
CA LYS A 175 -24.07 -9.63 13.56
C LYS A 175 -23.89 -8.39 12.70
N THR A 176 -22.93 -8.42 11.79
CA THR A 176 -22.55 -7.26 10.99
C THR A 176 -22.23 -7.71 9.57
N ASP A 177 -22.89 -7.11 8.58
CA ASP A 177 -22.51 -7.29 7.18
C ASP A 177 -21.38 -6.33 6.84
N VAL A 178 -20.42 -6.79 6.04
CA VAL A 178 -19.24 -6.02 5.66
C VAL A 178 -19.07 -6.08 4.15
N VAL A 179 -18.89 -4.92 3.54
CA VAL A 179 -18.50 -4.80 2.13
C VAL A 179 -17.05 -4.33 2.09
N CYS A 180 -16.21 -5.09 1.40
CA CYS A 180 -14.84 -4.73 1.07
C CYS A 180 -14.78 -4.34 -0.40
N LEU A 181 -14.78 -3.04 -0.69
CA LEU A 181 -14.47 -2.51 -2.03
C LEU A 181 -12.95 -2.49 -2.20
N PHE A 182 -12.44 -3.07 -3.27
CA PHE A 182 -11.01 -3.11 -3.54
C PHE A 182 -10.69 -3.10 -5.03
N ALA A 183 -9.46 -2.73 -5.36
CA ALA A 183 -8.91 -2.78 -6.71
C ALA A 183 -7.57 -3.54 -6.68
N THR A 184 -7.41 -4.55 -7.55
CA THR A 184 -6.17 -5.37 -7.62
C THR A 184 -4.95 -4.57 -8.09
N TRP A 185 -5.21 -3.43 -8.72
CA TRP A 185 -4.25 -2.47 -9.24
C TRP A 185 -3.99 -1.30 -8.28
N CYS A 186 -4.73 -1.17 -7.18
CA CYS A 186 -4.59 -0.08 -6.23
C CYS A 186 -3.47 -0.36 -5.20
N PRO A 187 -2.46 0.52 -5.06
CA PRO A 187 -1.35 0.36 -4.09
C PRO A 187 -1.85 0.26 -2.65
N THR A 188 -2.77 1.14 -2.26
CA THR A 188 -3.35 1.15 -0.92
C THR A 188 -4.17 -0.11 -0.64
N CYS A 189 -4.86 -0.67 -1.64
CA CYS A 189 -5.56 -1.95 -1.51
C CYS A 189 -4.58 -3.10 -1.21
N LYS A 190 -3.41 -3.11 -1.88
CA LYS A 190 -2.36 -4.11 -1.63
C LYS A 190 -1.88 -4.11 -0.18
N LEU A 191 -1.93 -2.98 0.53
CA LEU A 191 -1.59 -2.92 1.96
C LEU A 191 -2.77 -3.25 2.87
N THR A 192 -3.91 -2.61 2.63
CA THR A 192 -5.02 -2.58 3.60
C THR A 192 -5.90 -3.84 3.55
N VAL A 193 -6.15 -4.40 2.36
CA VAL A 193 -6.97 -5.61 2.22
C VAL A 193 -6.33 -6.79 2.95
N PRO A 194 -5.02 -7.08 2.82
CA PRO A 194 -4.39 -8.15 3.60
C PRO A 194 -4.48 -7.95 5.12
N ARG A 195 -4.37 -6.70 5.59
CA ARG A 195 -4.54 -6.34 7.01
C ARG A 195 -5.97 -6.65 7.48
N PHE A 196 -6.97 -6.24 6.70
CA PHE A 196 -8.37 -6.56 6.97
C PHE A 196 -8.61 -8.08 7.02
N LEU A 197 -8.09 -8.82 6.04
CA LEU A 197 -8.20 -10.28 5.99
C LEU A 197 -7.61 -10.93 7.24
N LYS A 198 -6.47 -10.41 7.74
CA LYS A 198 -5.83 -10.93 8.95
C LYS A 198 -6.66 -10.65 10.19
N ILE A 199 -7.23 -9.45 10.32
CA ILE A 199 -8.12 -9.11 11.43
C ILE A 199 -9.35 -10.01 11.40
N MET A 200 -10.01 -10.13 10.25
CA MET A 200 -11.18 -11.00 10.07
C MET A 200 -10.88 -12.47 10.38
N GLN A 201 -9.72 -12.98 9.96
CA GLN A 201 -9.27 -14.34 10.31
C GLN A 201 -9.19 -14.54 11.83
N LEU A 202 -8.81 -13.52 12.59
CA LEU A 202 -8.64 -13.60 14.05
C LEU A 202 -9.95 -13.38 14.83
N VAL A 203 -10.89 -12.60 14.29
CA VAL A 203 -12.07 -12.13 15.04
C VAL A 203 -13.40 -12.71 14.54
N ASN A 204 -13.48 -13.15 13.28
CA ASN A 204 -14.74 -13.62 12.72
C ASN A 204 -15.04 -15.08 13.12
N LYS A 205 -15.91 -15.25 14.12
CA LYS A 205 -16.47 -16.55 14.54
C LYS A 205 -17.92 -16.72 14.07
N GLY A 206 -18.21 -16.28 12.84
CA GLY A 206 -19.56 -16.24 12.28
C GLY A 206 -20.33 -14.95 12.62
N THR A 207 -19.67 -13.93 13.18
CA THR A 207 -20.28 -12.63 13.49
C THR A 207 -20.35 -11.73 12.25
N TYR A 208 -19.39 -11.86 11.33
CA TYR A 208 -19.26 -10.99 10.17
C TYR A 208 -19.57 -11.76 8.89
N ASN A 209 -20.50 -11.23 8.11
CA ASN A 209 -20.76 -11.68 6.75
C ASN A 209 -20.07 -10.72 5.78
N ILE A 210 -19.10 -11.21 5.00
CA ILE A 210 -18.19 -10.34 4.25
C ILE A 210 -18.37 -10.59 2.75
N ARG A 211 -18.58 -9.52 1.99
CA ARG A 211 -18.56 -9.54 0.52
C ARG A 211 -17.38 -8.73 0.01
N TYR A 212 -16.68 -9.26 -0.97
CA TYR A 212 -15.54 -8.61 -1.62
C TYR A 212 -15.97 -8.17 -3.01
N ILE A 213 -15.81 -6.90 -3.31
CA ILE A 213 -16.24 -6.31 -4.57
C ILE A 213 -15.02 -5.68 -5.23
N GLY A 214 -14.62 -6.25 -6.37
CA GLY A 214 -13.49 -5.80 -7.17
C GLY A 214 -13.87 -4.67 -8.12
N ILE A 215 -12.99 -3.69 -8.28
CA ILE A 215 -13.15 -2.55 -9.18
C ILE A 215 -12.19 -2.69 -10.38
N ALA A 216 -12.73 -2.46 -11.59
CA ALA A 216 -11.99 -2.54 -12.84
C ALA A 216 -10.92 -1.44 -12.97
N MET A 217 -9.81 -1.74 -13.62
CA MET A 217 -8.81 -0.75 -14.01
C MET A 217 -9.20 -0.13 -15.37
N GLY A 218 -10.08 0.87 -15.33
CA GLY A 218 -10.57 1.56 -16.52
C GLY A 218 -11.56 0.72 -17.36
N GLY A 219 -12.73 1.31 -17.65
CA GLY A 219 -13.81 0.65 -18.38
C GLY A 219 -14.46 -0.51 -17.61
N SER A 220 -15.72 -0.83 -17.94
CA SER A 220 -16.47 -1.96 -17.35
C SER A 220 -16.51 -1.99 -15.82
N GLU A 221 -16.62 -0.82 -15.18
CA GLU A 221 -16.79 -0.74 -13.74
C GLU A 221 -18.09 -1.41 -13.27
N PRO A 222 -18.15 -1.96 -12.05
CA PRO A 222 -19.36 -2.58 -11.54
C PRO A 222 -20.34 -1.50 -11.06
N ALA A 223 -20.98 -0.81 -12.01
CA ALA A 223 -21.78 0.40 -11.80
C ALA A 223 -22.77 0.28 -10.64
N HIS A 224 -23.57 -0.79 -10.60
CA HIS A 224 -24.56 -1.02 -9.53
C HIS A 224 -23.94 -1.10 -8.12
N PHE A 225 -22.70 -1.60 -7.99
CA PHE A 225 -22.00 -1.62 -6.70
C PHE A 225 -21.43 -0.25 -6.35
N LEU A 226 -20.91 0.50 -7.32
CA LEU A 226 -20.39 1.85 -7.12
C LEU A 226 -21.49 2.85 -6.79
N GLU A 227 -22.65 2.76 -7.45
CA GLU A 227 -23.84 3.54 -7.12
C GLU A 227 -24.29 3.28 -5.68
N LYS A 228 -24.21 2.03 -5.22
CA LYS A 228 -24.67 1.62 -3.90
C LYS A 228 -23.67 1.93 -2.78
N TYR A 229 -22.38 1.78 -3.03
CA TYR A 229 -21.35 1.81 -1.98
C TYR A 229 -20.39 2.99 -2.09
N GLY A 230 -20.39 3.71 -3.21
CA GLY A 230 -19.49 4.81 -3.53
C GLY A 230 -18.27 4.38 -4.34
N HIS A 231 -17.46 5.37 -4.72
CA HIS A 231 -16.28 5.21 -5.58
C HIS A 231 -14.95 5.14 -4.81
N ASP A 232 -14.99 5.18 -3.48
CA ASP A 232 -13.79 5.07 -2.66
C ASP A 232 -13.30 3.62 -2.58
N TYR A 233 -12.04 3.38 -2.92
CA TYR A 233 -11.36 2.11 -2.69
C TYR A 233 -9.90 2.33 -2.26
N PRO A 234 -9.37 1.53 -1.31
CA PRO A 234 -10.08 0.50 -0.55
C PRO A 234 -11.15 1.10 0.36
N ALA A 235 -12.28 0.40 0.52
CA ALA A 235 -13.28 0.73 1.52
C ALA A 235 -13.76 -0.51 2.27
N PHE A 236 -13.87 -0.41 3.58
CA PHE A 236 -14.50 -1.41 4.46
C PHE A 236 -15.74 -0.79 5.06
N ILE A 237 -16.92 -1.19 4.59
CA ILE A 237 -18.21 -0.58 4.93
C ILE A 237 -18.98 -1.57 5.82
N PHE A 238 -19.42 -1.12 6.98
CA PHE A 238 -20.05 -1.96 8.01
C PHE A 238 -21.54 -1.65 8.12
N PHE A 239 -22.37 -2.69 8.13
CA PHE A 239 -23.83 -2.59 8.19
C PHE A 239 -24.41 -3.42 9.33
N ARG A 240 -25.49 -2.92 9.94
CA ARG A 240 -26.36 -3.68 10.85
C ARG A 240 -27.80 -3.40 10.53
N ASN A 241 -28.62 -4.45 10.44
CA ASN A 241 -30.04 -4.35 10.09
C ASN A 241 -30.24 -3.55 8.79
N GLY A 242 -29.36 -3.76 7.79
CA GLY A 242 -29.40 -3.06 6.51
C GLY A 242 -28.89 -1.61 6.53
N LYS A 243 -28.60 -1.02 7.70
CA LYS A 243 -28.12 0.36 7.82
C LYS A 243 -26.60 0.42 7.99
N GLU A 244 -25.96 1.31 7.25
CA GLU A 244 -24.53 1.59 7.43
C GLU A 244 -24.27 2.24 8.80
N ILE A 245 -23.31 1.69 9.55
CA ILE A 245 -22.90 2.21 10.87
C ILE A 245 -21.54 2.92 10.83
N GLY A 246 -20.83 2.79 9.71
CA GLY A 246 -19.58 3.47 9.41
C GLY A 246 -18.78 2.75 8.33
N ARG A 247 -17.74 3.43 7.83
CA ARG A 247 -16.78 2.89 6.86
C ARG A 247 -15.37 3.37 7.14
N ILE A 248 -14.40 2.66 6.60
CA ILE A 248 -12.97 3.03 6.57
C ILE A 248 -12.57 3.12 5.11
N THR A 249 -11.98 4.24 4.69
CA THR A 249 -11.59 4.50 3.28
C THR A 249 -10.10 4.86 3.18
N GLY A 250 -9.45 4.44 2.09
CA GLY A 250 -8.06 4.83 1.81
C GLY A 250 -7.05 4.25 2.81
N ASN A 251 -6.05 5.06 3.18
CA ASN A 251 -5.05 4.67 4.19
C ASN A 251 -5.57 5.08 5.58
N PRO A 252 -5.78 4.15 6.53
CA PRO A 252 -6.36 4.49 7.82
C PRO A 252 -5.44 5.42 8.61
N VAL A 253 -6.04 6.39 9.32
CA VAL A 253 -5.34 7.37 10.18
C VAL A 253 -4.75 6.68 11.40
N ARG A 254 -5.38 5.59 11.86
CA ARG A 254 -4.91 4.73 12.93
C ARG A 254 -4.67 3.31 12.40
N SER A 255 -4.35 2.36 13.27
CA SER A 255 -4.36 0.96 12.84
C SER A 255 -5.77 0.54 12.43
N LEU A 256 -5.86 -0.35 11.45
CA LEU A 256 -7.12 -0.76 10.85
C LEU A 256 -8.05 -1.40 11.90
N GLU A 257 -7.51 -2.23 12.79
CA GLU A 257 -8.25 -2.86 13.90
C GLU A 257 -8.78 -1.85 14.91
N ARG A 258 -8.05 -0.74 15.13
CA ARG A 258 -8.50 0.31 16.05
C ARG A 258 -9.69 1.05 15.46
N GLU A 259 -9.64 1.43 14.19
CA GLU A 259 -10.76 2.08 13.50
C GLU A 259 -11.98 1.17 13.42
N MET A 260 -11.77 -0.11 13.09
CA MET A 260 -12.84 -1.10 13.10
C MET A 260 -13.53 -1.18 14.47
N TYR A 261 -12.77 -1.21 15.56
CA TYR A 261 -13.36 -1.24 16.90
C TYR A 261 -14.21 0.00 17.19
N GLU A 262 -13.74 1.19 16.84
CA GLU A 262 -14.49 2.44 17.07
C GLU A 262 -15.81 2.49 16.30
N ILE A 263 -15.88 1.90 15.11
CA ILE A 263 -17.13 1.76 14.35
C ILE A 263 -18.02 0.68 14.96
N LEU A 264 -17.45 -0.48 15.27
CA LEU A 264 -18.21 -1.68 15.64
C LEU A 264 -18.68 -1.69 17.09
N LYS A 265 -18.12 -0.85 17.98
CA LYS A 265 -18.57 -0.75 19.39
C LYS A 265 -19.94 -0.06 19.54
N LYS A 266 -20.41 0.67 18.52
CA LYS A 266 -21.76 1.26 18.48
C LYS A 266 -22.82 0.18 18.64
#